data_AF-A0A519LRT2-F1
#
_entry.id   AF-A0A519LRT2-F1
#
_cell.length_a   1.000
_cell.length_b   1.000
_cell.length_c   1.000
_cell.angle_alpha   90.00
_cell.angle_beta   90.00
_cell.angle_gamma   90.00
#
_symmetry.space_group_name_H-M   'P 1'
#
loop_
_entity.id
_entity.type
_entity.pdbx_description
1 polymer ?
#
loop_
_entity_poly.entity_id
_entity_poly.type
_entity_poly.pdbx_seq_one_letter_code
_entity_poly.pdbx_strand_id
1 'polypeptide(L)' 'LMYVGITRAQRTLAVSWTKKRKKGREMVSAQPSRFIAEMGLDKATVREDPREKLKALRAEFAAKKALADSTPPAQ' A
#
# COMPACT_ATOMS: atom_id res chain seq x y z
N LEU A 1 -9.45 22.92 1.24
CA LEU A 1 -8.00 22.71 1.41
C LEU A 1 -7.76 21.27 1.79
N MET A 2 -7.28 20.45 0.85
CA MET A 2 -7.12 18.99 1.05
C MET A 2 -5.75 18.66 1.67
N TYR A 3 -4.67 19.27 1.15
CA TYR A 3 -3.29 19.00 1.54
C TYR A 3 -3.05 19.08 3.06
N VAL A 4 -3.54 20.15 3.70
CA VAL A 4 -3.41 20.35 5.16
C VAL A 4 -4.16 19.27 5.96
N GLY A 5 -5.28 18.77 5.43
CA GLY A 5 -6.02 17.68 6.08
C GLY A 5 -5.28 16.35 6.01
N ILE A 6 -4.61 16.07 4.89
CA ILE A 6 -3.83 14.85 4.68
C ILE A 6 -2.64 14.80 5.65
N THR A 7 -1.85 15.87 5.72
CA THR A 7 -0.62 15.92 6.52
C THR A 7 -0.87 16.05 8.03
N ARG A 8 -2.09 16.37 8.44
CA ARG A 8 -2.47 16.47 9.87
C ARG A 8 -2.82 15.12 10.49
N ALA A 9 -3.15 14.11 9.68
CA ALA A 9 -3.41 12.76 10.17
C ALA A 9 -2.10 12.11 10.63
N GLN A 10 -2.03 11.67 11.89
CA GLN A 10 -0.80 11.11 12.47
C GLN A 10 -0.64 9.60 12.24
N ARG A 11 -1.74 8.85 12.19
CA ARG A 11 -1.75 7.38 12.12
C ARG A 11 -2.59 6.86 10.97
N THR A 12 -3.85 7.29 10.93
CA THR A 12 -4.82 6.84 9.94
C THR A 12 -5.59 8.02 9.40
N LEU A 13 -5.76 8.05 8.08
CA LEU A 13 -6.64 8.97 7.37
C LEU A 13 -7.80 8.15 6.77
N ALA A 14 -9.03 8.45 7.17
CA ALA A 14 -10.23 7.89 6.56
C ALA A 14 -10.92 8.97 5.72
N VAL A 15 -11.08 8.72 4.42
CA VAL A 15 -11.73 9.66 3.48
C VAL A 15 -13.00 9.00 2.97
N SER A 16 -14.12 9.70 3.09
CA SER A 16 -15.43 9.24 2.61
C SER A 16 -16.14 10.33 1.80
N TRP A 17 -17.02 9.91 0.90
CA TRP A 17 -17.90 10.79 0.15
C TRP A 17 -19.28 10.13 0.04
N THR A 18 -20.32 10.96 -0.07
CA THR A 18 -21.68 10.46 -0.27
C THR A 18 -21.99 10.35 -1.75
N LYS A 19 -22.82 9.36 -2.13
CA LYS A 19 -23.31 9.21 -3.52
C LYS A 19 -24.38 10.25 -3.87
N LYS A 20 -25.17 10.66 -2.87
CA LYS A 20 -26.20 11.70 -2.99
C LYS A 20 -26.14 12.60 -1.76
N ARG A 21 -26.43 13.88 -1.95
CA ARG A 21 -26.53 14.85 -0.87
C ARG A 21 -27.73 15.77 -1.09
N LYS A 22 -28.33 16.24 0.00
CA LYS A 22 -29.38 17.25 -0.06
C LYS A 22 -28.76 18.60 -0.40
N LYS A 23 -29.26 19.25 -1.43
CA LYS A 23 -28.88 20.62 -1.82
C LYS A 23 -30.16 21.44 -1.90
N GLY A 24 -30.37 22.32 -0.93
CA GLY A 24 -31.66 23.00 -0.77
C GLY A 24 -32.80 22.00 -0.48
N ARG A 25 -33.82 21.99 -1.34
CA ARG A 25 -34.97 21.07 -1.23
C ARG A 25 -34.82 19.80 -2.06
N GLU A 26 -33.73 19.66 -2.83
CA GLU A 26 -33.52 18.55 -3.76
C GLU A 26 -32.43 17.59 -3.31
N MET A 27 -32.50 16.34 -3.78
CA MET A 27 -31.44 15.34 -3.62
C MET A 27 -30.62 15.27 -4.91
N VAL A 28 -29.33 15.59 -4.80
CA VAL A 28 -28.42 15.68 -5.95
C VAL A 28 -27.34 14.62 -5.84
N SER A 29 -26.98 13.99 -6.97
CA SER A 29 -25.81 13.10 -7.04
C SER A 29 -24.54 13.86 -6.72
N ALA A 30 -23.72 13.34 -5.82
CA ALA A 30 -22.43 13.91 -5.48
C ALA A 30 -21.32 13.19 -6.25
N GLN A 31 -20.47 13.99 -6.89
CA GLN A 31 -19.26 13.51 -7.55
C GLN A 31 -18.10 13.43 -6.53
N PRO A 32 -17.25 12.40 -6.59
CA PRO A 32 -16.04 12.33 -5.76
C PRO A 32 -15.11 13.54 -5.99
N SER A 33 -14.34 13.91 -4.97
CA SER A 33 -13.34 14.99 -5.11
C SER A 33 -12.17 14.54 -5.99
N ARG A 34 -11.70 15.41 -6.90
CA ARG A 34 -10.52 15.13 -7.75
C ARG A 34 -9.28 14.67 -6.98
N PHE A 35 -9.07 15.22 -5.79
CA PHE A 35 -7.93 14.88 -4.95
C PHE A 35 -7.94 13.42 -4.46
N ILE A 36 -9.10 12.75 -4.42
CA ILE A 36 -9.17 11.31 -4.02
C ILE A 36 -8.44 10.45 -5.05
N ALA A 37 -8.61 10.75 -6.35
CA ALA A 37 -7.89 10.06 -7.42
C ALA A 37 -6.39 10.37 -7.40
N GLU A 38 -6.03 11.63 -7.14
CA GLU A 38 -4.63 12.08 -7.03
C GLU A 38 -3.88 11.45 -5.84
N MET A 39 -4.58 11.03 -4.77
CA MET A 39 -3.95 10.41 -3.58
C MET A 39 -3.42 8.99 -3.82
N GLY A 40 -3.87 8.27 -4.86
CA GLY A 40 -3.42 6.90 -5.14
C GLY A 40 -3.74 5.88 -4.03
N LEU A 41 -4.90 6.02 -3.37
CA LEU A 41 -5.34 5.18 -2.25
C LEU A 41 -5.52 3.69 -2.63
N ASP A 42 -5.72 3.38 -3.90
CA ASP A 42 -5.87 2.02 -4.42
C ASP A 42 -4.55 1.24 -4.52
N LYS A 43 -3.42 1.84 -4.09
CA LYS A 43 -2.22 1.05 -3.81
C LYS A 43 -2.50 0.19 -2.59
N ALA A 44 -3.10 -0.98 -2.84
CA ALA A 44 -3.12 -2.07 -1.88
C ALA A 44 -1.69 -2.21 -1.35
N THR A 45 -1.47 -1.75 -0.13
CA THR A 45 -0.27 -2.08 0.61
C THR A 45 -0.38 -3.56 0.85
N VAL A 46 0.21 -4.35 -0.04
CA VAL A 46 0.40 -5.79 0.16
C VAL A 46 1.20 -5.87 1.45
N ARG A 47 0.51 -6.11 2.56
CA ARG A 47 1.15 -6.39 3.82
C ARG A 47 1.67 -7.80 3.68
N GLU A 48 2.86 -7.93 3.11
CA GLU A 48 3.57 -9.20 3.03
C GLU A 48 3.64 -9.79 4.42
N ASP A 49 3.17 -11.03 4.57
CA ASP A 49 3.24 -11.71 5.85
C ASP A 49 4.72 -11.87 6.23
N PRO A 50 5.17 -11.35 7.40
CA PRO A 50 6.58 -11.33 7.76
C PRO A 50 7.20 -12.74 7.81
N ARG A 51 6.38 -13.78 7.98
CA ARG A 51 6.79 -15.19 7.92
C ARG A 51 7.19 -15.63 6.52
N GLU A 52 6.47 -15.20 5.49
CA GLU A 52 6.79 -15.56 4.10
C GLU A 52 8.10 -14.90 3.66
N LYS A 53 8.29 -13.63 4.02
CA LYS A 53 9.56 -12.91 3.79
C LYS A 53 10.75 -13.61 4.45
N LEU A 54 10.58 -14.09 5.68
CA LEU A 54 11.64 -14.78 6.42
C LEU A 54 11.95 -16.18 5.84
N LYS A 55 10.93 -16.87 5.29
CA LYS A 55 11.10 -18.15 4.62
C LYS A 55 11.84 -17.98 3.28
N ALA A 56 11.48 -16.96 2.50
CA ALA A 56 12.15 -16.62 1.25
C ALA A 56 13.64 -16.30 1.46
N LEU A 57 13.95 -15.43 2.45
CA LEU A 57 15.34 -15.09 2.80
C LEU A 57 16.15 -16.35 3.18
N ARG A 58 15.59 -17.25 3.99
CA ARG A 58 16.29 -18.50 4.36
C ARG A 58 16.55 -19.40 3.16
N ALA A 59 15.60 -19.49 2.22
CA ALA A 59 15.79 -20.28 0.99
C ALA A 59 16.91 -19.70 0.11
N GLU A 60 16.95 -18.37 -0.04
CA GLU A 60 18.02 -17.69 -0.79
C GLU A 60 19.41 -17.89 -0.17
N PHE A 61 19.52 -17.80 1.16
CA PHE A 61 20.79 -18.05 1.84
C PHE A 61 21.23 -19.52 1.75
N ALA A 62 20.30 -20.48 1.82
CA ALA A 62 20.60 -21.89 1.64
C ALA A 62 21.08 -22.19 0.22
N ALA A 63 20.43 -21.61 -0.80
CA ALA A 63 20.84 -21.77 -2.20
C ALA A 63 22.22 -21.16 -2.48
N LYS A 64 22.51 -19.96 -1.95
CA LYS A 64 23.84 -19.34 -2.04
C LYS A 64 24.92 -20.17 -1.36
N LYS A 65 24.63 -20.72 -0.17
CA LYS A 65 25.57 -21.60 0.53
C LYS A 65 25.84 -22.88 -0.26
N ALA A 66 24.81 -23.49 -0.83
CA ALA A 66 24.96 -24.70 -1.65
C ALA A 66 25.80 -24.44 -2.91
N LEU A 67 25.63 -23.28 -3.57
CA LEU A 67 26.49 -22.89 -4.69
C LEU A 67 27.94 -22.68 -4.25
N ALA A 68 28.16 -22.02 -3.11
CA ALA A 68 29.50 -21.78 -2.58
C ALA A 68 30.21 -23.08 -2.18
N ASP A 69 29.50 -24.03 -1.56
CA ASP A 69 30.03 -25.35 -1.18
C ASP A 69 30.33 -26.24 -2.42
N SER A 70 29.72 -25.95 -3.58
CA SER A 70 29.92 -26.74 -4.82
C SER A 70 31.07 -26.25 -5.70
N THR A 71 31.76 -25.17 -5.34
CA THR A 71 32.92 -24.66 -6.10
C THR A 71 34.19 -25.38 -5.64
N PRO A 72 34.78 -26.29 -6.43
CA PRO A 72 36.02 -26.96 -6.04
C PRO A 72 37.18 -25.94 -6.06
N PRO A 73 38.18 -26.07 -5.17
CA PRO A 73 39.37 -25.22 -5.23
C PRO A 73 40.07 -25.47 -6.57
N ALA A 74 40.29 -24.39 -7.33
CA ALA A 74 41.11 -24.41 -8.54
C ALA A 74 42.51 -24.89 -8.16
N GLN A 75 42.94 -26.01 -8.76
CA GLN A 75 44.32 -26.51 -8.73
C GLN A 75 45.17 -25.72 -9.71
#